data_AF-A0A520HK06-F1
#
_entry.id   AF-A0A520HK06-F1
#
_cell.length_a   1.000
_cell.length_b   1.000
_cell.length_c   1.000
_cell.angle_alpha   90.00
_cell.angle_beta   90.00
_cell.angle_gamma   90.00
#
_symmetry.space_group_name_H-M   'P 1'
#
loop_
_entity.id
_entity.type
_entity.pdbx_description
1 polymer ?
#
loop_
_entity_poly.entity_id
_entity_poly.type
_entity_poly.pdbx_seq_one_letter_code
_entity_poly.pdbx_strand_id
1 'polypeptide(L)'
;MIAATASPIDEAPTRRWTVTPVVELLVLALAIAVAVGSWWILDGYDAPQRLIAPPLIALLLVANLLPAVALLVLIGRRVARRRAARSLIGGEGRLHVRLVALFSVVAAVPMVLVTIVASLLFQYGVQFWYSDRARGVFENATVLTRMSYNHILERWEEASVTMAADLAGEMREGTRRGPALDDFMLRQLYFRSLSEGAVFSVSRTGQAQLISGVNPYGIDLIGQLNA
;
A
#
# COMPACT_ATOMS: atom_id res chain seq x y z
N MET A 1 -12.61 -93.93 8.99
CA MET A 1 -13.25 -92.77 9.63
C MET A 1 -12.18 -92.10 10.51
N ILE A 2 -11.63 -90.90 10.31
CA ILE A 2 -11.67 -89.82 9.32
C ILE A 2 -10.22 -89.27 9.32
N ALA A 3 -9.62 -89.11 8.14
CA ALA A 3 -8.31 -88.46 8.00
C ALA A 3 -8.49 -86.95 8.15
N ALA A 4 -7.86 -86.35 9.16
CA ALA A 4 -7.81 -84.91 9.35
C ALA A 4 -6.53 -84.34 8.71
N THR A 5 -6.60 -83.96 7.44
CA THR A 5 -5.58 -83.14 6.80
C THR A 5 -5.77 -81.69 7.22
N ALA A 6 -4.95 -81.22 8.16
CA ALA A 6 -4.84 -79.79 8.47
C ALA A 6 -4.21 -79.07 7.27
N SER A 7 -4.98 -78.19 6.63
CA SER A 7 -4.49 -77.32 5.58
C SER A 7 -3.71 -76.17 6.22
N PRO A 8 -2.44 -75.91 5.85
CA PRO A 8 -1.75 -74.70 6.28
C PRO A 8 -2.36 -73.54 5.50
N ILE A 9 -3.13 -72.69 6.16
CA ILE A 9 -3.46 -71.37 5.62
C ILE A 9 -2.18 -70.53 5.68
N ASP A 10 -1.42 -70.56 4.59
CA ASP A 10 -0.38 -69.57 4.33
C ASP A 10 -1.04 -68.20 4.22
N GLU A 11 -1.01 -67.43 5.31
CA GLU A 11 -1.38 -66.02 5.29
C GLU A 11 -0.34 -65.26 4.45
N ALA A 12 -0.66 -65.02 3.18
CA ALA A 12 0.17 -64.19 2.31
C ALA A 12 0.38 -62.80 2.96
N PRO A 13 1.63 -62.31 3.06
CA PRO A 13 1.90 -61.01 3.65
C PRO A 13 1.21 -59.92 2.83
N THR A 14 0.21 -59.26 3.41
CA THR A 14 -0.42 -58.09 2.80
C THR A 14 0.61 -56.97 2.72
N ARG A 15 1.29 -56.88 1.57
CA ARG A 15 2.25 -55.83 1.24
C ARG A 15 1.53 -54.49 1.19
N ARG A 16 1.37 -53.84 2.34
CA ARG A 16 0.79 -52.49 2.47
C ARG A 16 1.64 -51.55 1.63
N TRP A 17 1.04 -51.03 0.57
CA TRP A 17 1.71 -50.27 -0.48
C TRP A 17 2.53 -49.10 0.09
N THR A 18 3.85 -49.19 -0.08
CA THR A 18 4.87 -48.18 0.24
C THR A 18 4.84 -47.00 -0.75
N VAL A 19 3.70 -46.33 -0.90
CA VAL A 19 3.59 -45.13 -1.77
C VAL A 19 4.16 -43.89 -1.06
N THR A 20 4.14 -43.85 0.28
CA THR A 20 4.64 -42.71 1.07
C THR A 20 6.11 -42.34 0.87
N PRO A 21 7.09 -43.26 0.84
CA PRO A 21 8.49 -42.87 0.64
C PRO A 21 8.78 -42.34 -0.77
N VAL A 22 8.10 -42.86 -1.79
CA VAL A 22 8.28 -42.40 -3.19
C VAL A 22 7.76 -40.98 -3.36
N VAL A 23 6.61 -40.68 -2.78
CA VAL A 23 6.05 -39.32 -2.79
C VAL A 23 6.93 -38.34 -1.99
N GLU A 24 7.43 -38.74 -0.81
CA GLU A 24 8.37 -37.93 -0.03
C GLU A 24 9.65 -37.60 -0.82
N LEU A 25 10.23 -38.58 -1.51
CA LEU A 25 11.41 -38.39 -2.36
C LEU A 25 11.13 -37.52 -3.58
N LEU A 26 9.99 -37.69 -4.24
CA LEU A 26 9.60 -36.86 -5.39
C LEU A 26 9.43 -35.40 -5.00
N VAL A 27 8.73 -35.12 -3.88
CA VAL A 27 8.54 -33.75 -3.40
C VAL A 27 9.87 -33.13 -2.96
N LEU A 28 10.75 -33.91 -2.34
CA LEU A 28 12.11 -33.45 -2.00
C LEU A 28 12.93 -33.11 -3.24
N ALA A 29 12.92 -33.99 -4.24
CA ALA A 29 13.62 -33.76 -5.50
C ALA A 29 13.07 -32.51 -6.21
N LEU A 30 11.76 -32.33 -6.22
CA LEU A 30 11.11 -31.13 -6.76
C LEU A 30 11.53 -29.87 -6.00
N ALA A 31 11.54 -29.90 -4.66
CA ALA A 31 11.96 -28.76 -3.84
C ALA A 31 13.42 -28.37 -4.13
N ILE A 32 14.31 -29.34 -4.24
CA ILE A 32 15.72 -29.11 -4.59
C ILE A 32 15.83 -28.54 -6.01
N ALA A 33 15.12 -29.11 -6.98
CA ALA A 33 15.13 -28.63 -8.36
C ALA A 33 14.66 -27.17 -8.45
N VAL A 34 13.59 -26.80 -7.75
CA VAL A 34 13.08 -25.42 -7.72
C VAL A 34 14.05 -24.48 -7.01
N ALA A 35 14.65 -24.88 -5.89
CA ALA A 35 15.63 -24.08 -5.17
C ALA A 35 16.88 -23.81 -6.02
N VAL A 36 17.40 -24.83 -6.70
CA VAL A 36 18.54 -24.71 -7.62
C VAL A 36 18.17 -23.82 -8.80
N GLY A 37 17.01 -24.03 -9.43
CA GLY A 37 16.54 -23.19 -10.52
C GLY A 37 16.39 -21.72 -10.11
N SER A 38 15.91 -21.48 -8.89
CA SER A 38 15.77 -20.12 -8.35
C SER A 38 17.12 -19.46 -8.09
N TRP A 39 18.08 -20.20 -7.54
CA TRP A 39 19.45 -19.71 -7.34
C TRP A 39 20.11 -19.34 -8.66
N TRP A 40 20.01 -20.19 -9.69
CA TRP A 40 20.52 -19.89 -11.03
C TRP A 40 19.89 -18.65 -11.66
N ILE A 41 18.57 -18.48 -11.49
CA ILE A 41 17.87 -17.31 -12.00
C ILE A 41 18.38 -16.06 -11.28
N LEU A 42 18.53 -16.08 -9.96
CA LEU A 42 18.97 -14.94 -9.14
C LEU A 42 20.44 -14.56 -9.37
N ASP A 43 21.35 -15.53 -9.47
CA ASP A 43 22.78 -15.32 -9.76
C ASP A 43 22.98 -14.60 -11.11
N GLY A 44 22.10 -14.85 -12.09
CA GLY A 44 22.08 -14.15 -13.37
C GLY A 44 21.70 -12.65 -13.29
N TYR A 45 21.22 -12.15 -12.15
CA TYR A 45 20.83 -10.74 -11.93
C TYR A 45 21.81 -9.94 -11.07
N ASP A 46 22.96 -10.49 -10.67
CA ASP A 46 23.95 -9.85 -9.78
C ASP A 46 24.67 -8.60 -10.35
N ALA A 47 24.26 -8.09 -11.52
CA ALA A 47 24.73 -6.81 -12.01
C ALA A 47 24.00 -5.64 -11.30
N PRO A 48 24.73 -4.66 -10.71
CA PRO A 48 24.19 -3.64 -9.79
C PRO A 48 23.13 -2.68 -10.36
N GLN A 49 22.72 -2.84 -11.62
CA GLN A 49 21.77 -1.98 -12.33
C GLN A 49 20.54 -2.72 -12.88
N ARG A 50 20.41 -4.04 -12.70
CA ARG A 50 19.23 -4.78 -13.16
C ARG A 50 18.25 -5.00 -12.01
N LEU A 51 17.24 -4.13 -11.95
CA LEU A 51 16.08 -4.35 -11.09
C LEU A 51 15.32 -5.60 -11.57
N ILE A 52 15.21 -6.61 -10.71
CA ILE A 52 14.41 -7.81 -11.00
C ILE A 52 12.94 -7.40 -11.03
N ALA A 53 12.22 -7.81 -12.07
CA ALA A 53 10.80 -7.50 -12.20
C ALA A 53 10.03 -8.06 -10.98
N PRO A 54 9.22 -7.24 -10.26
CA PRO A 54 8.48 -7.70 -9.08
C PRO A 54 7.64 -8.98 -9.29
N PRO A 55 7.00 -9.21 -10.46
CA PRO A 55 6.27 -10.46 -10.72
C PRO A 55 7.16 -11.71 -10.73
N LEU A 56 8.41 -11.58 -11.19
CA LEU A 56 9.34 -12.70 -11.25
C LEU A 56 9.77 -13.13 -9.85
N ILE A 57 10.06 -12.18 -8.97
CA ILE A 57 10.36 -12.46 -7.54
C ILE A 57 9.16 -13.16 -6.89
N ALA A 58 7.96 -12.63 -7.10
CA ALA A 58 6.74 -13.23 -6.54
C ALA A 58 6.55 -14.68 -7.03
N LEU A 59 6.77 -14.94 -8.32
CA LEU A 59 6.66 -16.29 -8.89
C LEU A 59 7.73 -17.24 -8.34
N LEU A 60 8.98 -16.80 -8.24
CA LEU A 60 10.07 -17.57 -7.63
C LEU A 60 9.74 -17.91 -6.17
N LEU A 61 9.21 -16.96 -5.42
CA LEU A 61 8.84 -17.16 -4.02
C LEU A 61 7.72 -18.19 -3.87
N VAL A 62 6.65 -18.08 -4.67
CA VAL A 62 5.55 -19.07 -4.69
C VAL A 62 6.05 -20.45 -5.12
N ALA A 63 6.89 -20.51 -6.14
CA ALA A 63 7.47 -21.76 -6.64
C ALA A 63 8.29 -22.48 -5.55
N ASN A 64 9.08 -21.76 -4.75
CA ASN A 64 9.82 -22.36 -3.62
C ASN A 64 8.91 -22.73 -2.44
N LEU A 65 7.90 -21.91 -2.17
CA LEU A 65 7.04 -22.10 -1.01
C LEU A 65 6.18 -23.36 -1.13
N LEU A 66 5.67 -23.67 -2.32
CA LEU A 66 4.80 -24.83 -2.59
C LEU A 66 5.45 -26.18 -2.18
N PRO A 67 6.63 -26.55 -2.72
CA PRO A 67 7.34 -27.77 -2.31
C PRO A 67 7.78 -27.75 -0.85
N ALA A 68 8.20 -26.59 -0.33
CA ALA A 68 8.63 -26.47 1.07
C ALA A 68 7.49 -26.76 2.05
N VAL A 69 6.31 -26.20 1.82
CA VAL A 69 5.11 -26.48 2.63
C VAL A 69 4.69 -27.94 2.48
N ALA A 70 4.72 -28.50 1.27
CA ALA A 70 4.43 -29.92 1.05
C ALA A 70 5.38 -30.84 1.84
N LEU A 71 6.68 -30.55 1.85
CA LEU A 71 7.66 -31.27 2.68
C LEU A 71 7.34 -31.16 4.17
N LEU A 72 7.05 -29.95 4.65
CA LEU A 72 6.72 -29.71 6.06
C LEU A 72 5.51 -30.57 6.48
N VAL A 73 4.45 -30.60 5.68
CA VAL A 73 3.27 -31.42 5.93
C VAL A 73 3.59 -32.92 5.93
N LEU A 74 4.39 -33.40 4.97
CA LEU A 74 4.78 -34.81 4.88
C LEU A 74 5.63 -35.24 6.09
N ILE A 75 6.61 -34.41 6.48
CA ILE A 75 7.44 -34.62 7.68
C ILE A 75 6.56 -34.63 8.93
N GLY A 76 5.67 -33.64 9.09
CA GLY A 76 4.71 -33.57 10.19
C GLY A 76 3.85 -34.82 10.29
N ARG A 77 3.32 -35.30 9.15
CA ARG A 77 2.54 -36.54 9.08
C ARG A 77 3.36 -37.77 9.46
N ARG A 78 4.64 -37.84 9.07
CA ARG A 78 5.54 -38.94 9.43
C ARG A 78 5.83 -38.94 10.93
N VAL A 79 6.11 -37.78 11.51
CA VAL A 79 6.33 -37.62 12.96
C VAL A 79 5.08 -38.01 13.73
N ALA A 80 3.90 -37.53 13.31
CA ALA A 80 2.62 -37.87 13.93
C ALA A 80 2.36 -39.39 13.91
N ARG A 81 2.53 -40.05 12.75
CA ARG A 81 2.38 -41.52 12.64
C ARG A 81 3.38 -42.29 13.49
N ARG A 82 4.65 -41.88 13.51
CA ARG A 82 5.69 -42.49 14.35
C ARG A 82 5.40 -42.33 15.84
N ARG A 83 4.76 -41.22 16.24
CA ARG A 83 4.34 -40.99 17.63
C ARG A 83 3.12 -41.84 17.98
N ALA A 84 2.16 -41.96 17.06
CA ALA A 84 1.00 -42.85 17.23
C ALA A 84 1.40 -44.34 17.30
N ALA A 85 2.36 -44.79 16.49
CA ALA A 85 2.83 -46.17 16.48
C ALA A 85 3.69 -46.55 17.71
N ARG A 86 4.44 -45.58 18.27
CA ARG A 86 5.22 -45.77 19.52
C ARG A 86 4.38 -45.66 20.78
N SER A 87 3.13 -45.24 20.68
CA SER A 87 2.20 -45.21 21.81
C SER A 87 1.68 -46.61 22.13
N LEU A 88 2.52 -47.42 22.80
CA LEU A 88 2.21 -48.73 23.39
C LEU A 88 1.59 -48.63 24.80
N ILE A 89 1.05 -47.47 25.18
CA ILE A 89 0.51 -47.23 26.52
C ILE A 89 -1.01 -47.46 26.48
N GLY A 90 -1.45 -48.47 27.23
CA GLY A 90 -2.85 -48.85 27.38
C GLY A 90 -3.75 -47.70 27.84
N GLY A 91 -5.03 -47.75 27.48
CA GLY A 91 -6.09 -46.88 28.01
C GLY A 91 -6.08 -45.42 27.55
N GLU A 92 -5.02 -44.65 27.85
CA GLU A 92 -5.07 -43.17 27.87
C GLU A 92 -4.48 -42.47 26.63
N GLY A 93 -3.47 -43.07 25.95
CA GLY A 93 -2.77 -42.41 24.83
C GLY A 93 -3.59 -42.24 23.54
N ARG A 94 -4.62 -43.08 23.34
CA ARG A 94 -5.48 -43.03 22.15
C ARG A 94 -6.46 -41.86 22.16
N LEU A 95 -6.87 -41.41 23.34
CA LEU A 95 -7.83 -40.32 23.48
C LEU A 95 -7.16 -38.97 23.22
N HIS A 96 -5.95 -38.75 23.74
CA HIS A 96 -5.18 -37.53 23.47
C HIS A 96 -4.88 -37.36 21.97
N VAL A 97 -4.50 -38.44 21.27
CA VAL A 97 -4.25 -38.37 19.82
C VAL A 97 -5.52 -38.05 19.03
N ARG A 98 -6.67 -38.63 19.39
CA ARG A 98 -7.97 -38.29 18.77
C ARG A 98 -8.36 -36.84 19.03
N LEU A 99 -8.19 -36.37 20.27
CA LEU A 99 -8.51 -34.99 20.66
C LEU A 99 -7.62 -33.98 19.92
N VAL A 100 -6.30 -34.22 19.86
CA VAL A 100 -5.37 -33.36 19.12
C VAL A 100 -5.70 -33.34 17.63
N ALA A 101 -6.10 -34.48 17.05
CA ALA A 101 -6.53 -34.54 15.65
C ALA A 101 -7.81 -33.72 15.40
N LEU A 102 -8.83 -33.89 16.24
CA LEU A 102 -10.08 -33.11 16.15
C LEU A 102 -9.81 -31.61 16.33
N PHE A 103 -8.99 -31.25 17.33
CA PHE A 103 -8.62 -29.86 17.59
C PHE A 103 -7.86 -29.25 16.42
N SER A 104 -6.93 -30.00 15.81
CA SER A 104 -6.19 -29.55 14.63
C SER A 104 -7.11 -29.30 13.44
N VAL A 105 -8.10 -30.17 13.20
CA VAL A 105 -9.09 -29.99 12.14
C VAL A 105 -9.95 -28.75 12.40
N VAL A 106 -10.49 -28.61 13.62
CA VAL A 106 -11.32 -27.46 14.01
C VAL A 106 -10.53 -26.15 13.94
N ALA A 107 -9.24 -26.16 14.32
CA ALA A 107 -8.36 -25.00 14.24
C ALA A 107 -7.94 -24.66 12.79
N ALA A 108 -7.89 -25.63 11.88
CA ALA A 108 -7.52 -25.40 10.49
C ALA A 108 -8.64 -24.74 9.67
N VAL A 109 -9.90 -25.03 9.98
CA VAL A 109 -11.07 -24.46 9.29
C VAL A 109 -11.04 -22.93 9.21
N PRO A 110 -10.87 -22.17 10.33
CA PRO A 110 -10.84 -20.71 10.25
C PRO A 110 -9.63 -20.19 9.48
N MET A 111 -8.48 -20.86 9.56
CA MET A 111 -7.29 -20.47 8.79
C MET A 111 -7.54 -20.56 7.27
N VAL A 112 -8.16 -21.66 6.82
CA VAL A 112 -8.52 -21.83 5.40
C VAL A 112 -9.55 -20.79 4.96
N LEU A 113 -10.57 -20.55 5.78
CA LEU A 113 -11.59 -19.54 5.48
C LEU A 113 -10.98 -18.14 5.35
N VAL A 114 -10.14 -17.73 6.31
CA VAL A 114 -9.42 -16.45 6.25
C VAL A 114 -8.53 -16.37 5.01
N THR A 115 -7.83 -17.45 4.65
CA THR A 115 -6.97 -17.48 3.46
C THR A 115 -7.77 -17.27 2.17
N ILE A 116 -8.93 -17.92 2.05
CA ILE A 116 -9.81 -17.75 0.89
C ILE A 116 -10.36 -16.33 0.83
N VAL A 117 -10.92 -15.83 1.93
CA VAL A 117 -11.49 -14.47 1.99
C VAL A 117 -10.44 -13.41 1.71
N ALA A 118 -9.25 -13.52 2.32
CA ALA A 118 -8.14 -12.59 2.07
C ALA A 118 -7.67 -12.64 0.61
N SER A 119 -7.59 -13.83 0.01
CA SER A 119 -7.22 -13.98 -1.40
C SER A 119 -8.24 -13.31 -2.32
N LEU A 120 -9.53 -13.52 -2.09
CA LEU A 120 -10.60 -12.88 -2.87
C LEU A 120 -10.58 -11.36 -2.65
N LEU A 121 -10.45 -10.91 -1.40
CA LEU A 121 -10.38 -9.49 -1.07
C LEU A 121 -9.17 -8.83 -1.74
N PHE A 122 -8.02 -9.50 -1.80
CA PHE A 122 -6.85 -8.98 -2.48
C PHE A 122 -7.07 -8.93 -4.00
N GLN A 123 -7.56 -10.02 -4.60
CA GLN A 123 -7.82 -10.08 -6.04
C GLN A 123 -8.81 -9.01 -6.51
N TYR A 124 -9.94 -8.85 -5.81
CA TYR A 124 -10.97 -7.89 -6.19
C TYR A 124 -10.73 -6.48 -5.63
N GLY A 125 -10.22 -6.38 -4.40
CA GLY A 125 -9.99 -5.11 -3.73
C GLY A 125 -8.91 -4.29 -4.41
N VAL A 126 -7.78 -4.90 -4.81
CA VAL A 126 -6.74 -4.19 -5.57
C VAL A 126 -7.29 -3.68 -6.90
N GLN A 127 -8.05 -4.49 -7.62
CA GLN A 127 -8.68 -4.05 -8.88
C GLN A 127 -9.65 -2.89 -8.68
N PHE A 128 -10.39 -2.87 -7.57
CA PHE A 128 -11.28 -1.76 -7.22
C PHE A 128 -10.53 -0.45 -7.00
N TRP A 129 -9.46 -0.45 -6.19
CA TRP A 129 -8.66 0.76 -5.92
C TRP A 129 -7.85 1.24 -7.12
N TYR A 130 -7.52 0.36 -8.07
CA TYR A 130 -6.82 0.71 -9.32
C TYR A 130 -7.77 0.96 -10.51
N SER A 131 -9.08 0.85 -10.30
CA SER A 131 -10.07 1.01 -11.34
C SER A 131 -10.04 2.41 -11.96
N ASP A 132 -10.55 2.53 -13.18
CA ASP A 132 -10.69 3.82 -13.86
C ASP A 132 -11.53 4.82 -13.04
N ARG A 133 -12.42 4.32 -12.16
CA ARG A 133 -13.19 5.16 -11.23
C ARG A 133 -12.28 5.84 -10.21
N ALA A 134 -11.32 5.13 -9.62
CA ALA A 134 -10.38 5.71 -8.66
C ALA A 134 -9.47 6.73 -9.36
N ARG A 135 -8.95 6.39 -10.55
CA ARG A 135 -8.18 7.34 -11.38
C ARG A 135 -8.99 8.59 -11.73
N GLY A 136 -10.25 8.43 -12.13
CA GLY A 136 -11.13 9.55 -12.45
C GLY A 136 -11.39 10.50 -11.28
N VAL A 137 -11.42 10.02 -10.03
CA VAL A 137 -11.53 10.90 -8.85
C VAL A 137 -10.30 11.79 -8.71
N PHE A 138 -9.10 11.25 -8.90
CA PHE A 138 -7.86 12.03 -8.85
C PHE A 138 -7.78 13.04 -9.99
N GLU A 139 -8.12 12.64 -11.22
CA GLU A 139 -8.16 13.53 -12.37
C GLU A 139 -9.14 14.70 -12.12
N ASN A 140 -10.36 14.41 -11.68
CA ASN A 140 -11.35 15.44 -11.34
C ASN A 140 -10.86 16.38 -10.22
N ALA A 141 -10.23 15.85 -9.18
CA ALA A 141 -9.67 16.67 -8.10
C ALA A 141 -8.59 17.62 -8.63
N THR A 142 -7.67 17.13 -9.49
CA THR A 142 -6.64 17.98 -10.09
C THR A 142 -7.21 19.06 -11.01
N VAL A 143 -8.25 18.73 -11.78
CA VAL A 143 -8.95 19.71 -12.63
C VAL A 143 -9.64 20.77 -11.77
N LEU A 144 -10.34 20.37 -10.69
CA LEU A 144 -10.96 21.29 -9.74
C LEU A 144 -9.93 22.21 -9.08
N THR A 145 -8.79 21.67 -8.64
CA THR A 145 -7.71 22.48 -8.04
C THR A 145 -7.16 23.49 -9.05
N ARG A 146 -6.89 23.07 -10.30
CA ARG A 146 -6.38 23.97 -11.34
C ARG A 146 -7.40 25.06 -11.70
N MET A 147 -8.67 24.69 -11.84
CA MET A 147 -9.76 25.64 -12.09
C MET A 147 -9.90 26.65 -10.94
N SER A 148 -9.92 26.16 -9.69
CA SER A 148 -9.99 27.03 -8.51
C SER A 148 -8.80 27.97 -8.42
N TYR A 149 -7.60 27.50 -8.74
CA TYR A 149 -6.40 28.34 -8.76
C TYR A 149 -6.50 29.46 -9.80
N ASN A 150 -6.90 29.13 -11.04
CA ASN A 150 -7.09 30.13 -12.09
C ASN A 150 -8.16 31.15 -11.71
N HIS A 151 -9.28 30.73 -11.13
CA HIS A 151 -10.32 31.65 -10.66
C HIS A 151 -9.86 32.57 -9.52
N ILE A 152 -8.98 32.10 -8.65
CA ILE A 152 -8.37 32.95 -7.61
C ILE A 152 -7.48 34.01 -8.27
N LEU A 153 -6.65 33.62 -9.25
CA LEU A 153 -5.80 34.55 -9.98
C LEU A 153 -6.60 35.60 -10.75
N GLU A 154 -7.61 35.20 -11.51
CA GLU A 154 -8.50 36.11 -12.23
C GLU A 154 -9.17 37.11 -11.28
N ARG A 155 -9.67 36.63 -10.14
CA ARG A 155 -10.27 37.49 -9.11
C ARG A 155 -9.26 38.46 -8.51
N TRP A 156 -8.03 38.02 -8.25
CA TRP A 156 -6.97 38.88 -7.70
C TRP A 156 -6.55 39.96 -8.69
N GLU A 157 -6.44 39.61 -9.98
CA GLU A 157 -6.13 40.56 -11.05
C GLU A 157 -7.22 41.62 -11.19
N GLU A 158 -8.49 41.19 -11.31
CA GLU A 158 -9.64 42.10 -11.40
C GLU A 158 -9.75 43.00 -10.16
N ALA A 159 -9.62 42.42 -8.97
CA ALA A 159 -9.65 43.15 -7.70
C ALA A 159 -8.53 44.19 -7.62
N SER A 160 -7.30 43.83 -8.03
CA SER A 160 -6.13 44.71 -7.98
C SER A 160 -6.24 45.89 -8.95
N VAL A 161 -6.68 45.65 -10.20
CA VAL A 161 -6.86 46.70 -11.20
C VAL A 161 -7.98 47.66 -10.78
N THR A 162 -9.10 47.12 -10.29
CA THR A 162 -10.22 47.93 -9.81
C THR A 162 -9.83 48.74 -8.58
N MET A 163 -9.12 48.13 -7.63
CA MET A 163 -8.63 48.81 -6.43
C MET A 163 -7.64 49.93 -6.78
N ALA A 164 -6.77 49.72 -7.77
CA ALA A 164 -5.87 50.76 -8.25
C ALA A 164 -6.62 51.97 -8.83
N ALA A 165 -7.70 51.73 -9.59
CA ALA A 165 -8.56 52.78 -10.13
C ALA A 165 -9.29 53.56 -9.02
N ASP A 166 -9.86 52.86 -8.03
CA ASP A 166 -10.54 53.45 -6.87
C ASP A 166 -9.57 54.31 -6.04
N LEU A 167 -8.39 53.77 -5.71
CA LEU A 167 -7.35 54.49 -4.98
C LEU A 167 -6.85 55.73 -5.75
N ALA A 168 -6.68 55.61 -7.07
CA ALA A 168 -6.30 56.75 -7.90
C ALA A 168 -7.38 57.85 -7.90
N GLY A 169 -8.66 57.49 -7.82
CA GLY A 169 -9.76 58.44 -7.65
C GLY A 169 -9.68 59.18 -6.31
N GLU A 170 -9.59 58.44 -5.22
CA GLU A 170 -9.49 58.96 -3.84
C GLU A 170 -8.29 59.91 -3.67
N MET A 171 -7.12 59.56 -4.25
CA MET A 171 -5.92 60.39 -4.17
C MET A 171 -6.04 61.71 -4.94
N ARG A 172 -6.91 61.80 -5.97
CA ARG A 172 -7.17 63.04 -6.71
C ARG A 172 -8.06 64.00 -5.93
N GLU A 173 -8.96 63.50 -5.09
CA GLU A 173 -9.87 64.31 -4.28
C GLU A 173 -9.18 65.00 -3.09
N GLY A 174 -7.91 64.66 -2.83
CA GLY A 174 -7.05 65.38 -1.88
C GLY A 174 -6.38 64.46 -0.85
N THR A 175 -6.81 63.22 -0.74
CA THR A 175 -6.32 62.23 0.23
C THR A 175 -5.00 61.59 -0.24
N ARG A 176 -3.89 62.33 -0.16
CA ARG A 176 -2.57 61.85 -0.65
C ARG A 176 -1.81 60.97 0.36
N ARG A 177 -1.94 61.23 1.65
CA ARG A 177 -1.32 60.48 2.77
C ARG A 177 -2.10 60.70 4.06
N GLY A 178 -2.06 59.73 4.97
CA GLY A 178 -2.62 59.83 6.32
C GLY A 178 -3.73 58.81 6.61
N PRO A 179 -4.33 58.86 7.81
CA PRO A 179 -5.22 57.82 8.33
C PRO A 179 -6.46 57.54 7.46
N ALA A 180 -6.95 58.55 6.74
CA ALA A 180 -8.10 58.42 5.85
C ALA A 180 -7.81 57.50 4.64
N LEU A 181 -6.58 57.55 4.09
CA LEU A 181 -6.17 56.66 3.00
C LEU A 181 -6.04 55.22 3.49
N ASP A 182 -5.49 55.02 4.70
CA ASP A 182 -5.32 53.70 5.30
C ASP A 182 -6.67 53.04 5.57
N ASP A 183 -7.65 53.80 6.09
CA ASP A 183 -9.02 53.32 6.31
C ASP A 183 -9.76 53.01 5.00
N PHE A 184 -9.58 53.84 3.97
CA PHE A 184 -10.11 53.54 2.64
C PHE A 184 -9.50 52.26 2.06
N MET A 185 -8.18 52.09 2.17
CA MET A 185 -7.49 50.89 1.70
C MET A 185 -7.91 49.64 2.47
N LEU A 186 -8.10 49.72 3.80
CA LEU A 186 -8.65 48.64 4.61
C LEU A 186 -10.03 48.19 4.14
N ARG A 187 -10.93 49.15 3.85
CA ARG A 187 -12.26 48.85 3.30
C ARG A 187 -12.16 48.20 1.92
N GLN A 188 -11.28 48.71 1.06
CA GLN A 188 -11.04 48.17 -0.28
C GLN A 188 -10.58 46.71 -0.23
N LEU A 189 -9.66 46.37 0.69
CA LEU A 189 -9.18 45.01 0.93
C LEU A 189 -10.29 44.11 1.49
N TYR A 190 -11.03 44.59 2.49
CA TYR A 190 -12.12 43.85 3.12
C TYR A 190 -13.22 43.47 2.12
N PHE A 191 -13.73 44.43 1.33
CA PHE A 191 -14.79 44.16 0.36
C PHE A 191 -14.35 43.24 -0.79
N ARG A 192 -13.04 43.17 -1.07
CA ARG A 192 -12.45 42.31 -2.10
C ARG A 192 -11.91 40.99 -1.56
N SER A 193 -12.05 40.74 -0.26
CA SER A 193 -11.50 39.56 0.42
C SER A 193 -9.98 39.40 0.23
N LEU A 194 -9.27 40.52 0.06
CA LEU A 194 -7.82 40.54 -0.06
C LEU A 194 -7.21 40.65 1.34
N SER A 195 -6.14 39.88 1.55
CA SER A 195 -5.51 39.76 2.86
C SER A 195 -4.56 40.92 3.17
N GLU A 196 -3.99 41.51 2.13
CA GLU A 196 -2.92 42.48 2.21
C GLU A 196 -2.94 43.40 0.99
N GLY A 197 -2.38 44.60 1.15
CA GLY A 197 -2.26 45.56 0.06
C GLY A 197 -1.27 46.66 0.41
N ALA A 198 -0.55 47.14 -0.60
CA ALA A 198 0.41 48.22 -0.45
C ALA A 198 0.39 49.13 -1.67
N VAL A 199 0.50 50.43 -1.41
CA VAL A 199 0.58 51.48 -2.43
C VAL A 199 1.97 52.07 -2.40
N PHE A 200 2.64 52.07 -3.54
CA PHE A 200 3.99 52.62 -3.68
C PHE A 200 3.98 53.82 -4.64
N SER A 201 4.78 54.84 -4.33
CA SER A 201 5.16 55.87 -5.29
C SER A 201 6.51 55.51 -5.88
N VAL A 202 6.63 55.55 -7.20
CA VAL A 202 7.92 55.43 -7.88
C VAL A 202 8.50 56.84 -8.07
N SER A 203 9.65 57.10 -7.45
CA SER A 203 10.40 58.34 -7.64
C SER A 203 10.99 58.41 -9.06
N ARG A 204 11.32 59.61 -9.56
CA ARG A 204 11.99 59.78 -10.88
C ARG A 204 13.33 59.04 -10.98
N THR A 205 13.91 58.68 -9.83
CA THR A 205 15.15 57.90 -9.70
C THR A 205 14.94 56.38 -9.77
N GLY A 206 13.69 55.91 -9.96
CA GLY A 206 13.35 54.49 -10.03
C GLY A 206 13.21 53.79 -8.67
N GLN A 207 13.37 54.51 -7.55
CA GLN A 207 13.18 53.94 -6.22
C GLN A 207 11.69 53.89 -5.86
N ALA A 208 11.20 52.72 -5.45
CA ALA A 208 9.86 52.52 -4.91
C ALA A 208 9.82 52.96 -3.45
N GLN A 209 8.90 53.87 -3.13
CA GLN A 209 8.66 54.33 -1.76
C GLN A 209 7.24 53.95 -1.34
N LEU A 210 7.10 53.23 -0.22
CA LEU A 210 5.80 52.88 0.33
C LEU A 210 5.05 54.16 0.78
N ILE A 211 3.82 54.34 0.29
CA ILE A 211 2.94 55.45 0.66
C ILE A 211 2.02 55.03 1.80
N SER A 212 1.43 53.83 1.68
CA SER A 212 0.51 53.22 2.64
C SER A 212 0.54 51.70 2.45
N GLY A 213 0.45 50.95 3.54
CA GLY A 213 0.43 49.48 3.52
C GLY A 213 -0.45 48.91 4.62
N VAL A 214 -1.31 47.95 4.26
CA VAL A 214 -2.07 47.12 5.20
C VAL A 214 -1.45 45.74 5.15
N ASN A 215 -0.75 45.40 6.22
CA ASN A 215 0.02 44.17 6.35
C ASN A 215 -0.27 43.51 7.70
N PRO A 216 -1.35 42.72 7.81
CA PRO A 216 -1.70 42.06 9.07
C PRO A 216 -0.72 40.94 9.46
N TYR A 217 0.13 40.47 8.54
CA TYR A 217 1.05 39.34 8.76
C TYR A 217 2.52 39.74 8.97
N GLY A 218 2.86 41.04 8.87
CA GLY A 218 4.21 41.55 9.09
C GLY A 218 5.24 41.12 8.04
N ILE A 219 4.82 40.81 6.81
CA ILE A 219 5.70 40.39 5.71
C ILE A 219 6.57 41.57 5.25
N ASP A 220 7.88 41.36 5.01
CA ASP A 220 8.77 42.41 4.49
C ASP A 220 8.54 42.67 2.99
N LEU A 221 7.61 43.59 2.71
CA LEU A 221 7.20 44.00 1.36
C LEU A 221 8.29 44.76 0.60
N ILE A 222 9.15 45.50 1.30
CA ILE A 222 10.21 46.33 0.68
C ILE A 222 11.41 45.45 0.30
N GLY A 223 11.72 44.43 1.10
CA GLY A 223 12.74 43.45 0.78
C GLY A 223 12.43 42.64 -0.49
N GLN A 224 11.17 42.29 -0.73
CA GLN A 224 10.77 41.49 -1.91
C GLN A 224 10.77 42.28 -3.22
N LEU A 225 10.50 43.59 -3.19
CA LEU A 225 10.48 44.42 -4.40
C LEU A 225 11.89 44.83 -4.89
N ASN A 226 12.89 44.76 -4.00
CA ASN A 226 14.27 45.11 -4.30
C ASN A 226 15.19 43.87 -4.50
N ALA A 227 14.62 42.66 -4.46
CA ALA A 227 15.30 41.39 -4.71
C ALA A 227 15.20 41.01 -6.19
#